data_AF-A0A6G3Z978-F1
#
_entry.id   AF-A0A6G3Z978-F1
#
_cell.length_a   1.000
_cell.length_b   1.000
_cell.length_c   1.000
_cell.angle_alpha   90.00
_cell.angle_beta   90.00
_cell.angle_gamma   90.00
#
_symmetry.space_group_name_H-M   'P 1'
#
loop_
_entity.id
_entity.type
_entity.pdbx_description
1 polymer ?
#
loop_
_entity_poly.entity_id
_entity_poly.type
_entity_poly.pdbx_seq_one_letter_code
_entity_poly.pdbx_strand_id
1 'polypeptide(L)'
;WIIPGLLLIGDAAHPMAPNRAQGINMALRDAIVVANHLVPLLRQPWSPLQLHDALQSIQTERLPEIQAVQQRQLAEWQRIAYFWSHRLTYLQFKILATLLGRFQATQQAWLHHQHGLRHGIVPVKLAV
;
A
#
# COMPACT_ATOMS: atom_id res chain seq x y z
N TRP A 1 13.41 7.78 -0.82
CA TRP A 1 13.21 7.13 -2.14
C TRP A 1 13.90 7.88 -3.26
N ILE A 2 14.35 9.11 -3.01
CA ILE A 2 14.96 9.98 -3.99
C ILE A 2 16.42 10.25 -3.60
N ILE A 3 17.27 10.32 -4.63
CA ILE A 3 18.54 11.05 -4.63
C ILE A 3 18.58 11.84 -5.94
N PRO A 4 19.50 12.80 -6.13
CA PRO A 4 19.59 13.54 -7.40
C PRO A 4 19.64 12.59 -8.61
N GLY A 5 18.64 12.70 -9.50
CA GLY A 5 18.55 11.89 -10.72
C GLY A 5 18.01 10.46 -10.55
N LEU A 6 17.60 10.04 -9.36
CA LEU A 6 17.04 8.70 -9.11
C LEU A 6 15.79 8.78 -8.25
N LEU A 7 14.76 8.04 -8.65
CA LEU A 7 13.56 7.77 -7.87
C LEU A 7 13.32 6.26 -7.83
N LEU A 8 13.17 5.72 -6.63
CA LEU A 8 12.67 4.37 -6.39
C LEU A 8 11.15 4.42 -6.26
N ILE A 9 10.46 3.37 -6.74
CA ILE A 9 9.01 3.16 -6.58
C ILE A 9 8.71 1.70 -6.24
N GLY A 10 7.48 1.41 -5.81
CA GLY A 10 7.05 0.07 -5.44
C GLY A 10 7.89 -0.52 -4.31
N ASP A 11 8.10 -1.84 -4.31
CA ASP A 11 8.84 -2.54 -3.25
C ASP A 11 10.30 -2.06 -3.12
N ALA A 12 10.90 -1.48 -4.17
CA ALA A 12 12.23 -0.88 -4.08
C ALA A 12 12.25 0.36 -3.18
N ALA A 13 11.14 1.11 -3.13
CA ALA A 13 10.97 2.28 -2.27
C ALA A 13 10.40 1.92 -0.90
N HIS A 14 9.43 1.00 -0.86
CA HIS A 14 8.67 0.66 0.33
C HIS A 14 8.28 -0.82 0.34
N PRO A 15 9.18 -1.73 0.77
CA PRO A 15 8.88 -3.15 0.86
C PRO A 15 7.59 -3.42 1.65
N MET A 16 6.75 -4.31 1.12
CA MET A 16 5.49 -4.71 1.72
C MET A 16 5.51 -6.21 2.04
N ALA A 17 4.85 -6.60 3.13
CA ALA A 17 4.56 -8.01 3.36
C ALA A 17 3.66 -8.55 2.23
N PRO A 18 3.71 -9.87 1.91
CA PRO A 18 2.92 -10.48 0.84
C PRO A 18 1.43 -10.63 1.21
N ASN A 19 0.83 -9.57 1.75
CA ASN A 19 -0.53 -9.53 2.23
C ASN A 19 -1.43 -8.95 1.14
N ARG A 20 -2.32 -9.78 0.58
CA ARG A 20 -3.41 -9.34 -0.31
C ARG A 20 -2.97 -8.49 -1.51
N ALA A 21 -1.83 -8.83 -2.10
CA ALA A 21 -1.27 -8.14 -3.27
C ALA A 21 -1.04 -6.62 -3.07
N GLN A 22 -0.74 -6.19 -1.84
CA GLN A 22 -0.51 -4.77 -1.53
C GLN A 22 0.69 -4.18 -2.28
N GLY A 23 1.79 -4.93 -2.43
CA GLY A 23 2.99 -4.45 -3.13
C GLY A 23 2.70 -4.00 -4.57
N ILE A 24 2.03 -4.85 -5.37
CA ILE A 24 1.70 -4.51 -6.75
C ILE A 24 0.68 -3.36 -6.86
N ASN A 25 -0.35 -3.34 -6.00
CA ASN A 25 -1.32 -2.26 -5.99
C ASN A 25 -0.65 -0.92 -5.67
N MET A 26 0.30 -0.93 -4.74
CA MET A 26 1.01 0.28 -4.36
C MET A 26 1.99 0.74 -5.43
N ALA A 27 2.70 -0.19 -6.07
CA ALA A 27 3.58 0.11 -7.20
C ALA A 27 2.82 0.72 -8.38
N LEU A 28 1.61 0.22 -8.70
CA LEU A 28 0.76 0.81 -9.73
C LEU A 28 0.32 2.23 -9.38
N ARG A 29 -0.01 2.48 -8.12
CA ARG A 29 -0.39 3.82 -7.64
C ARG A 29 0.79 4.78 -7.65
N ASP A 30 1.99 4.32 -7.30
CA ASP A 30 3.20 5.11 -7.48
C ASP A 30 3.42 5.47 -8.95
N ALA A 31 3.25 4.51 -9.87
CA ALA A 31 3.40 4.78 -11.30
C ALA A 31 2.43 5.87 -11.79
N ILE A 32 1.19 5.91 -11.29
CA ILE A 32 0.23 6.97 -11.62
C ILE A 32 0.72 8.33 -11.12
N VAL A 33 1.16 8.43 -9.86
CA VAL A 33 1.63 9.69 -9.29
C VAL A 33 2.92 10.15 -9.96
N VAL A 34 3.85 9.24 -10.25
CA VAL A 34 5.05 9.52 -11.04
C VAL A 34 4.67 10.07 -12.40
N ALA A 35 3.74 9.43 -13.11
CA ALA A 35 3.28 9.91 -14.40
C ALA A 35 2.70 11.32 -14.28
N ASN A 36 1.84 11.56 -13.29
CA ASN A 36 1.20 12.85 -13.05
C ASN A 36 2.20 14.01 -12.83
N HIS A 37 3.31 13.76 -12.14
CA HIS A 37 4.32 14.79 -11.87
C HIS A 37 5.36 14.89 -13.00
N LEU A 38 5.86 13.77 -13.53
CA LEU A 38 6.99 13.78 -14.45
C LEU A 38 6.60 13.99 -15.91
N VAL A 39 5.49 13.43 -16.40
CA VAL A 39 5.09 13.59 -17.80
C VAL A 39 4.94 15.07 -18.22
N PRO A 40 4.24 15.94 -17.46
CA PRO A 40 4.09 17.34 -17.87
C PRO A 40 5.41 18.10 -17.77
N LEU A 41 6.24 17.82 -16.76
CA LEU A 41 7.56 18.43 -16.59
C LEU A 41 8.48 18.09 -17.76
N LEU A 42 8.57 16.81 -18.13
CA LEU A 42 9.51 16.32 -19.15
C LEU A 42 9.08 16.68 -20.58
N ARG A 43 7.85 17.18 -20.79
CA ARG A 43 7.38 17.69 -22.08
C ARG A 43 7.85 19.11 -22.39
N GLN A 44 8.48 19.80 -21.45
CA GLN A 44 8.99 21.16 -21.60
C GLN A 44 10.49 21.21 -21.26
N PRO A 45 11.22 22.27 -21.64
CA PRO A 45 12.56 22.49 -21.10
C PRO A 45 12.53 22.50 -19.57
N TRP A 46 13.38 21.68 -18.95
CA TRP A 46 13.45 21.51 -17.50
C TRP A 46 14.89 21.68 -17.00
N SER A 47 15.02 22.03 -15.73
CA SER A 47 16.29 22.12 -15.01
C SER A 47 16.43 20.99 -13.98
N PRO A 48 17.66 20.61 -13.58
CA PRO A 48 17.88 19.61 -12.54
C PRO A 48 17.18 19.93 -11.21
N LEU A 49 17.04 21.21 -10.86
CA LEU A 49 16.32 21.65 -9.67
C LEU A 49 14.83 21.35 -9.78
N GLN A 50 14.19 21.70 -10.90
CA GLN A 50 12.77 21.38 -11.14
C GLN A 50 12.50 19.87 -11.14
N LEU A 51 13.43 19.07 -11.68
CA LEU A 51 13.33 17.62 -11.60
C LEU A 51 13.38 17.15 -10.14
N HIS A 52 14.34 17.65 -9.35
CA HIS A 52 14.45 17.32 -7.93
C HIS A 52 13.17 17.66 -7.14
N ASP A 53 12.61 18.85 -7.37
CA ASP A 53 11.38 19.31 -6.73
C ASP A 53 10.19 18.41 -7.07
N ALA A 54 10.09 17.96 -8.33
CA ALA A 54 9.06 17.01 -8.76
C ALA A 54 9.24 15.65 -8.08
N LEU A 55 10.47 15.13 -7.97
CA LEU A 55 10.75 13.88 -7.26
C LEU A 55 10.39 13.99 -5.77
N GLN A 56 10.68 15.13 -5.13
CA GLN A 56 10.29 15.39 -3.75
C GLN A 56 8.77 15.49 -3.58
N SER A 57 8.07 16.10 -4.55
CA SER A 57 6.61 16.20 -4.58
C SER A 57 5.96 14.81 -4.66
N ILE A 58 6.49 13.93 -5.52
CA ILE A 58 6.07 12.52 -5.61
C ILE A 58 6.24 11.83 -4.25
N GLN A 59 7.44 11.91 -3.64
CA GLN A 59 7.66 11.26 -2.34
C GLN A 59 6.69 11.80 -1.28
N THR A 60 6.47 13.11 -1.25
CA THR A 60 5.57 13.77 -0.28
C THR A 60 4.12 13.33 -0.46
N GLU A 61 3.63 13.20 -1.69
CA GLU A 61 2.27 12.75 -1.98
C GLU A 61 2.04 11.28 -1.61
N ARG A 62 3.04 10.43 -1.86
CA ARG A 62 2.94 8.98 -1.65
C ARG A 62 3.16 8.56 -0.20
N LEU A 63 4.05 9.24 0.53
CA LEU A 63 4.51 8.82 1.87
C LEU A 63 3.37 8.56 2.88
N PRO A 64 2.32 9.41 2.99
CA PRO A 64 1.25 9.18 3.96
C PRO A 64 0.50 7.87 3.72
N GLU A 65 0.23 7.53 2.45
CA GLU A 65 -0.46 6.29 2.11
C GLU A 65 0.42 5.06 2.41
N ILE A 66 1.70 5.12 2.05
CA ILE A 66 2.66 4.04 2.33
C ILE A 66 2.74 3.76 3.82
N GLN A 67 2.91 4.81 4.63
CA GLN A 67 2.99 4.68 6.09
C GLN A 67 1.73 4.07 6.67
N ALA A 68 0.55 4.53 6.24
CA ALA A 68 -0.73 4.00 6.71
C ALA A 68 -0.92 2.52 6.36
N VAL A 69 -0.49 2.09 5.17
CA VAL A 69 -0.54 0.69 4.75
C VAL A 69 0.44 -0.18 5.54
N GLN A 70 1.70 0.25 5.70
CA GLN A 70 2.70 -0.50 6.46
C GLN A 70 2.32 -0.65 7.94
N GLN A 71 1.77 0.40 8.56
CA GLN A 71 1.26 0.34 9.93
C GLN A 71 0.13 -0.68 10.09
N ARG A 72 -0.78 -0.76 9.11
CA ARG A 72 -1.86 -1.76 9.13
C ARG A 72 -1.32 -3.18 8.97
N GLN A 73 -0.35 -3.40 8.07
CA GLN A 73 0.29 -4.71 7.95
C GLN A 73 0.94 -5.12 9.27
N LEU A 74 1.67 -4.21 9.93
CA LEU A 74 2.30 -4.50 11.22
C LEU A 74 1.26 -4.86 12.30
N ALA A 75 0.15 -4.13 12.37
CA ALA A 75 -0.94 -4.41 13.30
C ALA A 75 -1.62 -5.76 13.03
N GLU A 76 -1.80 -6.14 11.76
CA GLU A 76 -2.30 -7.47 11.38
C GLU A 76 -1.32 -8.57 11.82
N TRP A 77 -0.03 -8.39 11.55
CA TRP A 77 1.01 -9.35 11.95
C TRP A 77 1.08 -9.55 13.46
N GLN A 78 1.01 -8.49 14.25
CA GLN A 78 1.01 -8.57 15.72
C GLN A 78 -0.19 -9.37 16.25
N ARG A 79 -1.39 -9.17 15.68
CA ARG A 79 -2.59 -9.95 16.04
C ARG A 79 -2.42 -11.42 15.71
N ILE A 80 -1.89 -11.73 14.53
CA ILE A 80 -1.66 -13.11 14.09
C ILE A 80 -0.61 -13.79 14.96
N ALA A 81 0.50 -13.11 15.26
CA ALA A 81 1.58 -13.65 16.10
C ALA A 81 1.10 -14.12 17.48
N TYR A 82 0.15 -13.40 18.09
CA TYR A 82 -0.48 -13.81 19.34
C TYR A 82 -1.17 -15.18 19.23
N PHE A 83 -1.94 -15.43 18.18
CA PHE A 83 -2.61 -16.72 17.97
C PHE A 83 -1.63 -17.83 17.57
N TRP A 84 -0.54 -17.51 16.88
CA TRP A 84 0.45 -18.49 16.45
C TRP A 84 1.32 -19.03 17.57
N SER A 85 1.52 -18.26 18.64
CA SER A 85 2.31 -18.70 19.80
C SER A 85 1.61 -19.75 20.67
N HIS A 86 0.30 -19.94 20.52
CA HIS A 86 -0.49 -20.85 21.37
C HIS A 86 -1.34 -21.81 20.53
N ARG A 87 -0.92 -23.08 20.43
CA ARG A 87 -1.53 -24.10 19.57
C ARG A 87 -3.05 -24.31 19.81
N LEU A 88 -3.50 -24.14 21.05
CA LEU A 88 -4.91 -24.27 21.43
C LEU A 88 -5.76 -23.07 20.97
N THR A 89 -5.23 -21.84 21.05
CA THR A 89 -5.96 -20.63 20.62
C THR A 89 -6.09 -20.56 19.10
N TYR A 90 -5.06 -21.00 18.37
CA TYR A 90 -5.12 -21.13 16.91
C TYR A 90 -6.22 -22.10 16.45
N LEU A 91 -6.35 -23.27 17.09
CA LEU A 91 -7.35 -24.26 16.70
C LEU A 91 -8.77 -23.76 16.95
N GLN A 92 -9.03 -23.15 18.11
CA GLN A 92 -10.31 -22.55 18.44
C GLN A 92 -10.68 -21.43 17.47
N PHE A 93 -9.73 -20.54 17.17
CA PHE A 93 -9.89 -19.49 16.17
C PHE A 93 -10.21 -20.07 14.79
N LYS A 94 -9.50 -21.11 14.35
CA LYS A 94 -9.71 -21.74 13.05
C LYS A 94 -11.10 -22.38 12.93
N ILE A 95 -11.58 -23.07 13.97
CA ILE A 95 -12.93 -23.65 14.00
C ILE A 95 -13.96 -22.53 13.91
N LEU A 96 -13.84 -21.51 14.75
CA LEU A 96 -14.78 -20.39 14.77
C LEU A 96 -14.81 -19.64 13.43
N ALA A 97 -13.65 -19.35 12.85
CA ALA A 97 -13.53 -18.72 11.54
C ALA A 97 -14.15 -19.56 10.42
N THR A 98 -14.03 -20.90 10.49
CA THR A 98 -14.60 -21.81 9.50
C THR A 98 -16.13 -21.87 9.59
N LEU A 99 -16.67 -21.84 10.81
CA LEU A 99 -18.12 -21.85 11.04
C LEU A 99 -18.74 -20.51 10.67
N LEU A 100 -18.16 -19.41 11.16
CA LEU A 100 -18.68 -18.06 10.94
C LEU A 100 -18.40 -17.56 9.52
N GLY A 101 -17.31 -17.99 8.88
CA GLY A 101 -16.95 -17.59 7.53
C GLY A 101 -17.87 -18.13 6.43
N ARG A 102 -18.86 -18.98 6.77
CA ARG A 102 -19.89 -19.47 5.84
C ARG A 102 -21.05 -18.49 5.66
N PHE A 103 -21.20 -17.53 6.57
CA PHE A 103 -22.26 -16.55 6.49
C PHE A 103 -21.87 -15.42 5.54
N GLN A 104 -22.77 -15.05 4.63
CA GLN A 104 -22.49 -14.02 3.63
C GLN A 104 -22.22 -12.64 4.28
N ALA A 105 -22.91 -12.34 5.38
CA ALA A 105 -22.71 -11.09 6.13
C ALA A 105 -21.28 -10.97 6.71
N THR A 106 -20.73 -12.06 7.25
CA THR A 106 -19.37 -12.05 7.82
C THR A 106 -18.31 -11.93 6.72
N GLN A 107 -18.52 -12.60 5.58
CA GLN A 107 -17.67 -12.45 4.40
C GLN A 107 -17.69 -11.01 3.86
N GLN A 108 -18.87 -10.39 3.75
CA GLN A 108 -18.99 -9.01 3.29
C GLN A 108 -18.36 -8.00 4.25
N ALA A 109 -18.58 -8.14 5.57
CA ALA A 109 -17.92 -7.30 6.56
C ALA A 109 -16.39 -7.42 6.47
N TRP A 110 -15.88 -8.64 6.32
CA TRP A 110 -14.45 -8.91 6.16
C TRP A 110 -13.88 -8.32 4.86
N LEU A 111 -14.61 -8.40 3.74
CA LEU A 111 -14.22 -7.78 2.47
C LEU A 111 -14.25 -6.25 2.56
N HIS A 112 -15.25 -5.68 3.21
CA HIS A 112 -15.37 -4.23 3.40
C HIS A 112 -14.17 -3.67 4.18
N HIS A 113 -13.76 -4.34 5.25
CA HIS A 113 -12.54 -3.96 6.00
C HIS A 113 -11.26 -3.99 5.16
N GLN A 114 -11.25 -4.73 4.05
CA GLN A 114 -10.08 -4.85 3.17
C GLN A 114 -10.09 -3.87 2.01
N HIS A 115 -11.18 -3.14 1.77
CA HIS A 115 -11.30 -2.28 0.60
C HIS A 115 -10.16 -1.27 0.51
N GLY A 116 -9.82 -0.60 1.61
CA GLY A 116 -8.71 0.37 1.65
C GLY A 116 -7.31 -0.26 1.51
N LEU A 117 -7.14 -1.55 1.80
CA LEU A 117 -5.87 -2.26 1.56
C LEU A 117 -5.76 -2.72 0.10
N ARG A 118 -6.88 -2.93 -0.58
CA ARG A 118 -6.93 -3.35 -1.99
C ARG A 118 -6.85 -2.18 -2.95
N HIS A 119 -7.57 -1.10 -2.67
CA HIS A 119 -7.72 0.03 -3.60
C HIS A 119 -6.87 1.25 -3.22
N GLY A 120 -6.21 1.21 -2.06
CA GLY A 120 -5.56 2.37 -1.47
C GLY A 120 -6.50 3.16 -0.55
N ILE A 121 -5.91 4.08 0.19
CA ILE A 121 -6.55 4.86 1.26
C ILE A 121 -6.78 6.30 0.77
N VAL A 122 -5.91 6.76 -0.12
CA VAL A 122 -5.95 8.10 -0.71
C VAL A 122 -6.52 7.97 -2.14
N PRO A 123 -7.35 8.89 -2.64
CA PRO A 123 -7.71 8.88 -4.05
C PRO A 123 -6.48 9.19 -4.90
N VAL A 124 -6.17 8.32 -5.86
CA VAL A 124 -5.15 8.55 -6.89
C VAL A 124 -5.82 8.38 -8.24
N LYS A 125 -5.73 9.40 -9.08
CA LYS A 125 -6.30 9.43 -10.44
C LYS A 125 -5.21 9.81 -11.42
N LEU A 126 -5.20 9.16 -12.57
CA LEU A 126 -4.35 9.57 -13.68
C LEU A 126 -4.91 10.87 -14.27
N ALA A 127 -4.04 11.87 -14.43
CA ALA A 127 -4.41 13.23 -14.81
C ALA A 127 -3.60 13.80 -16.00
N VAL A 128 -2.64 13.02 -16.52
CA VAL A 128 -1.68 13.44 -17.55
C VAL A 128 -2.05 13.12 -18.98
#